data_AF-A0A9P4SAP1-F1
#
_entry.id   AF-A0A9P4SAP1-F1
#
_cell.length_a   1.000
_cell.length_b   1.000
_cell.length_c   1.000
_cell.angle_alpha   90.00
_cell.angle_beta   90.00
_cell.angle_gamma   90.00
#
_symmetry.space_group_name_H-M   'P 1'
#
loop_
_entity.id
_entity.type
_entity.pdbx_description
1 polymer ?
#
loop_
_entity_poly.entity_id
_entity_poly.type
_entity_poly.pdbx_seq_one_letter_code
_entity_poly.pdbx_strand_id
1 'polypeptide(L)' 'KPRRRWTEQETKDLLHGVAKFGIGSWKKILACEEYNFNGRSAVDLKDRFR' A
#
# COMPACT_ATOMS: atom_id res chain seq x y z
N LYS A 1 -7.25 -7.12 -18.48
CA LYS A 1 -7.67 -7.08 -17.05
C LYS A 1 -7.90 -5.61 -16.68
N PRO A 2 -9.10 -5.17 -16.28
CA PRO A 2 -9.35 -3.77 -15.95
C PRO A 2 -8.42 -3.35 -14.81
N ARG A 3 -7.83 -2.14 -14.90
CA ARG A 3 -6.99 -1.58 -13.84
C ARG A 3 -7.86 -1.40 -12.60
N ARG A 4 -7.59 -2.19 -11.55
CA ARG A 4 -8.26 -2.02 -10.25
C ARG A 4 -7.92 -0.64 -9.70
N ARG A 5 -8.93 0.19 -9.51
CA ARG A 5 -8.78 1.49 -8.84
C ARG A 5 -8.35 1.26 -7.40
N TRP A 6 -7.59 2.21 -6.86
CA TRP A 6 -7.28 2.24 -5.45
C TRP A 6 -8.53 2.64 -4.68
N THR A 7 -8.85 1.87 -3.65
CA THR A 7 -9.90 2.20 -2.71
C THR A 7 -9.39 3.20 -1.67
N GLU A 8 -10.31 3.88 -1.00
CA GLU A 8 -9.97 4.77 0.11
C GLU A 8 -9.29 4.00 1.25
N GLN A 9 -9.72 2.76 1.50
CA GLN A 9 -9.10 1.89 2.51
C GLN A 9 -7.63 1.60 2.17
N GLU A 10 -7.35 1.14 0.95
CA GLU A 10 -5.96 0.89 0.51
C GLU A 10 -5.10 2.16 0.62
N THR A 11 -5.68 3.33 0.32
CA THR A 11 -4.96 4.61 0.41
C THR A 11 -4.69 4.99 1.87
N LYS A 12 -5.67 4.82 2.77
CA LYS A 12 -5.49 5.04 4.21
C LYS A 12 -4.43 4.11 4.79
N ASP A 13 -4.50 2.83 4.46
CA ASP A 13 -3.54 1.82 4.91
C ASP A 13 -2.13 2.12 4.39
N LEU A 14 -2.00 2.59 3.13
CA LEU A 14 -0.73 3.04 2.58
C LEU A 14 -0.18 4.24 3.34
N LEU A 15 -0.99 5.25 3.61
CA LEU A 15 -0.57 6.45 4.35
C LEU A 15 -0.17 6.11 5.79
N HIS A 16 -0.95 5.28 6.49
CA HIS A 16 -0.61 4.79 7.83
C HIS A 16 0.68 3.97 7.81
N GLY A 17 0.84 3.08 6.83
CA GLY A 17 2.04 2.28 6.67
C GLY A 17 3.27 3.14 6.42
N VAL A 18 3.16 4.15 5.56
CA VAL A 18 4.25 5.12 5.31
C VAL A 18 4.57 5.92 6.55
N ALA A 19 3.56 6.35 7.33
CA ALA A 19 3.77 7.06 8.59
C ALA A 19 4.43 6.17 9.67
N LYS A 20 4.06 4.89 9.74
CA LYS A 20 4.54 3.92 10.75
C LYS A 20 5.92 3.34 10.42
N PHE A 21 6.17 2.98 9.17
CA PHE A 21 7.39 2.29 8.73
C PHE A 21 8.36 3.17 7.95
N GLY A 22 7.94 4.37 7.55
CA GLY A 22 8.70 5.28 6.70
C GLY A 22 8.51 5.02 5.20
N ILE A 23 8.79 6.06 4.40
CA ILE A 23 8.80 6.00 2.94
C ILE A 23 9.88 5.01 2.48
N GLY A 24 9.57 4.14 1.52
CA GLY A 24 10.51 3.13 1.02
C GLY A 24 10.36 1.75 1.66
N SER A 25 9.69 1.65 2.81
CA SER A 25 9.41 0.40 3.52
C SER A 25 8.24 -0.41 2.92
N TRP A 26 8.05 -0.37 1.60
CA TRP A 26 6.86 -0.94 0.91
C TRP A 26 6.63 -2.43 1.19
N LYS A 27 7.70 -3.23 1.27
CA LYS A 27 7.57 -4.66 1.62
C LYS A 27 7.11 -4.85 3.06
N LYS A 28 7.56 -4.02 4.00
CA LYS A 28 7.11 -4.07 5.39
C LYS A 28 5.66 -3.63 5.53
N ILE A 29 5.28 -2.57 4.81
CA ILE A 29 3.90 -2.08 4.75
C ILE A 29 3.00 -3.15 4.14
N LEU A 30 3.38 -3.79 3.03
CA LEU A 30 2.60 -4.85 2.41
C LEU A 30 2.48 -6.10 3.28
N ALA A 31 3.52 -6.43 4.05
CA ALA A 31 3.53 -7.59 4.96
C ALA A 31 2.77 -7.36 6.26
N CYS A 32 2.26 -6.15 6.50
CA CYS A 32 1.50 -5.85 7.71
C CYS A 32 0.10 -6.44 7.59
N GLU A 33 -0.23 -7.39 8.47
CA GLU A 33 -1.57 -8.01 8.52
C GLU A 33 -2.68 -7.01 8.89
N GLU A 34 -2.31 -5.86 9.48
CA GLU A 34 -3.21 -4.75 9.77
C GLU A 34 -3.71 -4.03 8.50
N TYR A 35 -3.05 -4.20 7.35
CA TYR A 35 -3.35 -3.48 6.12
C TYR A 35 -3.89 -4.41 5.04
N ASN A 36 -4.92 -3.96 4.33
CA ASN A 36 -5.51 -4.75 3.26
C ASN A 36 -5.32 -4.09 1.90
N PHE A 37 -4.35 -4.61 1.16
CA PHE A 37 -4.08 -4.17 -0.20
C PHE A 37 -4.68 -5.08 -1.28
N ASN A 38 -5.69 -5.92 -1.02
CA ASN A 38 -6.45 -6.64 -2.07
C ASN A 38 -5.60 -7.31 -3.19
N GLY A 39 -4.42 -7.84 -2.84
CA GLY A 39 -3.48 -8.46 -3.77
C GLY A 39 -2.56 -7.49 -4.53
N ARG A 40 -2.34 -6.25 -4.05
CA ARG A 40 -1.27 -5.37 -4.53
C ARG A 40 0.10 -5.94 -4.20
N SER A 41 1.09 -5.48 -4.94
CA SER A 41 2.51 -5.73 -4.70
C SER A 41 3.19 -4.49 -4.12
N ALA A 42 4.39 -4.68 -3.56
CA ALA A 42 5.20 -3.58 -3.03
C ALA A 42 5.53 -2.54 -4.12
N VAL A 43 5.54 -2.95 -5.39
CA VAL A 43 5.72 -2.06 -6.54
C VAL A 43 4.49 -1.17 -6.72
N ASP A 44 3.28 -1.72 -6.60
CA ASP A 44 2.04 -0.94 -6.69
C ASP A 44 1.97 0.14 -5.60
N LEU A 45 2.38 -0.19 -4.36
CA LEU A 45 2.41 0.77 -3.25
C LEU A 45 3.38 1.93 -3.54
N LYS A 46 4.56 1.61 -4.08
CA LYS A 46 5.54 2.62 -4.50
C LYS A 46 4.99 3.51 -5.62
N ASP A 47 4.34 2.91 -6.62
CA ASP A 47 3.77 3.62 -7.77
C ASP A 47 2.60 4.53 -7.36
N ARG A 48 1.82 4.11 -6.36
CA ARG A 48 0.71 4.89 -5.83
C ARG A 48 1.15 6.15 -5.06
N PHE A 49 2.30 6.07 -4.40
CA PHE A 49 2.85 7.15 -3.57
C PHE A 49 3.67 8.16 -4.38
N ARG A 50 4.13 7.78 -5.57
CA ARG A 50 4.84 8.66 -6.50
C ARG A 50 3.86 9.57 -7.25
#